data_AF-A0A4P6BGH9-F1
#
_entry.id   AF-A0A4P6BGH9-F1
#
_cell.length_a   1.000
_cell.length_b   1.000
_cell.length_c   1.000
_cell.angle_alpha   90.00
_cell.angle_beta   90.00
_cell.angle_gamma   90.00
#
_symmetry.space_group_name_H-M   'P 1'
#
loop_
_entity.id
_entity.type
_entity.pdbx_description
1 polymer ?
#
loop_
_entity_poly.entity_id
_entity_poly.type
_entity_poly.pdbx_seq_one_letter_code
_entity_poly.pdbx_strand_id
1 'polypeptide(L)' 'MHWLDKLRQVLRLDEEELTLWPEIASTAPEGVKQIINSMLEREKKEMDDIKKILQMYGSTPGYSDPYSGFAEEGNK' A
#
# COMPACT_ATOMS: atom_id res chain seq x y z
N MET A 1 -6.21 18.12 1.23
CA MET A 1 -6.03 16.71 0.82
C MET A 1 -7.32 15.97 1.11
N HIS A 2 -7.92 15.33 0.10
CA HIS A 2 -9.15 14.57 0.29
C HIS A 2 -8.85 13.26 1.03
N TRP A 3 -9.84 12.69 1.72
CA TRP A 3 -9.63 11.46 2.49
C TRP A 3 -9.30 10.25 1.59
N LEU A 4 -9.80 10.22 0.34
CA LEU A 4 -9.40 9.21 -0.65
C LEU A 4 -7.92 9.31 -1.02
N ASP A 5 -7.35 10.53 -1.09
CA ASP A 5 -5.93 10.71 -1.36
C ASP A 5 -5.08 10.20 -0.19
N LYS A 6 -5.57 10.39 1.05
CA LYS A 6 -4.95 9.79 2.23
C LYS A 6 -4.98 8.28 2.19
N LEU A 7 -6.07 7.66 1.74
CA LEU A 7 -6.13 6.20 1.60
C LEU A 7 -5.19 5.66 0.51
N ARG A 8 -5.05 6.38 -0.61
CA ARG A 8 -4.04 6.05 -1.63
C ARG A 8 -2.62 6.18 -1.08
N GLN A 9 -2.37 7.22 -0.27
CA GLN A 9 -1.09 7.40 0.40
C GLN A 9 -0.80 6.28 1.40
N VAL A 10 -1.80 5.85 2.20
CA VAL A 10 -1.67 4.71 3.12
C VAL A 10 -1.30 3.45 2.35
N LEU A 11 -2.04 3.10 1.29
CA LEU A 11 -1.71 1.91 0.47
C LEU A 11 -0.27 1.92 -0.07
N ARG A 12 0.23 3.08 -0.49
CA ARG A 12 1.61 3.20 -0.96
C ARG A 12 2.62 2.95 0.18
N LEU A 13 2.36 3.48 1.37
CA LEU A 13 3.22 3.25 2.53
C LEU A 13 3.18 1.77 2.95
N ASP A 14 2.01 1.14 2.93
CA ASP A 14 1.86 -0.28 3.25
C ASP A 14 2.58 -1.15 2.22
N GLU A 15 2.53 -0.80 0.92
CA GLU A 15 3.32 -1.47 -0.13
C GLU A 15 4.83 -1.36 0.12
N GLU A 16 5.32 -0.17 0.48
CA GLU A 16 6.72 0.04 0.86
C GLU A 16 7.09 -0.78 2.11
N GLU A 17 6.23 -0.81 3.13
CA GLU A 17 6.41 -1.61 4.35
C GLU A 17 6.46 -3.13 4.06
N LEU A 18 5.57 -3.63 3.21
CA LEU A 18 5.54 -5.05 2.80
C LEU A 18 6.86 -5.49 2.14
N THR A 19 7.58 -4.58 1.47
CA THR A 19 8.88 -4.91 0.85
C THR A 19 10.03 -5.00 1.86
N LEU A 20 9.96 -4.27 2.98
CA LEU A 20 11.00 -4.24 4.00
C LEU A 20 10.94 -5.44 4.94
N TRP A 21 9.73 -5.91 5.26
CA TRP A 21 9.53 -7.01 6.21
C TRP A 21 10.25 -8.32 5.84
N PRO A 22 10.29 -8.78 4.57
CA PRO A 22 11.09 -9.94 4.16
C PRO A 22 12.59 -9.76 4.43
N GLU A 23 13.13 -8.56 4.23
CA GLU A 23 14.53 -8.26 4.51
C GLU A 23 14.82 -8.37 6.01
N ILE A 24 13.94 -7.81 6.85
CA ILE A 24 14.02 -7.94 8.31
C ILE A 24 13.90 -9.41 8.72
N ALA A 25 12.91 -10.13 8.21
CA ALA A 25 12.69 -11.54 8.53
C ALA A 25 13.88 -12.43 8.12
N SER A 26 14.63 -12.07 7.08
CA SER A 26 15.81 -12.84 6.64
C SER A 26 16.94 -12.86 7.67
N THR A 27 17.03 -11.83 8.53
CA THR A 27 18.09 -11.68 9.54
C THR A 27 17.60 -11.91 10.97
N ALA A 28 16.28 -12.00 11.17
CA ALA A 28 15.67 -12.13 12.48
C ALA A 28 15.71 -13.59 13.03
N PRO A 29 15.69 -13.79 14.35
CA PRO A 29 15.48 -15.10 14.96
C PRO A 29 14.12 -15.70 14.59
N GLU A 30 14.01 -17.03 14.61
CA GLU A 30 12.81 -17.75 14.14
C GLU A 30 11.50 -17.30 14.80
N GLY A 31 11.49 -17.08 16.12
CA GLY A 31 10.30 -16.59 16.83
C GLY A 31 9.87 -15.18 16.36
N VAL A 32 10.82 -14.33 15.96
CA VAL A 32 10.52 -13.00 15.40
C VAL A 32 9.99 -13.13 13.97
N LYS A 33 10.53 -14.05 13.16
CA LYS A 33 10.01 -14.32 11.81
C LYS A 33 8.54 -14.73 11.83
N GLN A 34 8.15 -15.60 12.77
CA GLN A 34 6.76 -16.01 12.94
C GLN A 34 5.85 -14.81 13.24
N ILE A 35 6.29 -13.90 14.11
CA ILE A 35 5.56 -12.67 14.43
C ILE A 35 5.44 -11.77 13.19
N ILE A 36 6.54 -11.56 12.46
CA ILE A 36 6.54 -10.75 11.22
C ILE A 36 5.58 -11.34 10.18
N ASN A 37 5.59 -12.66 9.97
CA ASN A 37 4.68 -13.30 9.04
C ASN A 37 3.21 -13.08 9.44
N SER A 38 2.89 -13.19 10.73
CA SER A 38 1.53 -12.88 11.21
C SER A 38 1.16 -11.38 11.07
N MET A 39 2.13 -10.47 11.16
CA MET A 39 1.90 -9.04 10.87
C MET A 39 1.58 -8.83 9.39
N LEU A 40 2.37 -9.42 8.49
CA LEU A 40 2.19 -9.34 7.05
C LEU A 40 0.83 -9.88 6.57
N GLU A 41 0.31 -10.92 7.19
CA GLU A 41 -1.03 -11.44 6.87
C GLU A 41 -2.14 -10.46 7.24
N ARG A 42 -2.01 -9.74 8.36
CA ARG A 42 -2.99 -8.72 8.77
C ARG A 42 -2.91 -7.49 7.88
N GLU A 43 -1.69 -7.05 7.55
CA GLU A 43 -1.43 -5.91 6.67
C GLU A 43 -2.10 -6.10 5.30
N LYS A 44 -1.91 -7.27 4.68
CA LYS A 44 -2.55 -7.60 3.39
C LYS A 44 -4.08 -7.50 3.44
N LYS A 45 -4.68 -7.93 4.56
CA LYS A 45 -6.12 -7.84 4.74
C LYS A 45 -6.59 -6.40 4.88
N GLU A 46 -5.85 -5.58 5.62
CA GLU A 46 -6.13 -4.15 5.76
C GLU A 46 -6.06 -3.43 4.41
N MET A 47 -4.99 -3.67 3.64
CA MET A 47 -4.84 -3.14 2.28
C MET A 47 -6.00 -3.56 1.35
N ASP A 48 -6.46 -4.81 1.45
CA ASP A 48 -7.61 -5.29 0.66
C ASP A 48 -8.91 -4.56 1.03
N ASP A 49 -9.11 -4.27 2.31
CA ASP A 49 -10.27 -3.49 2.77
C ASP A 49 -10.19 -2.02 2.30
N ILE A 50 -9.00 -1.41 2.32
CA ILE A 50 -8.79 -0.07 1.76
C ILE A 50 -9.05 -0.06 0.25
N LYS A 51 -8.58 -1.06 -0.50
CA LYS A 51 -8.86 -1.20 -1.95
C LYS A 51 -10.35 -1.29 -2.23
N LYS A 52 -11.13 -2.01 -1.42
CA LYS A 52 -12.60 -2.05 -1.55
C LYS A 52 -13.23 -0.68 -1.31
N ILE A 53 -12.78 0.05 -0.29
CA ILE A 53 -13.25 1.43 -0.03
C ILE A 53 -12.97 2.31 -1.25
N LEU A 54 -11.76 2.25 -1.81
CA LEU A 54 -11.42 3.01 -3.02
C LEU A 54 -12.23 2.57 -4.24
N GLN A 55 -12.59 1.30 -4.39
CA GLN A 55 -13.48 0.86 -5.48
C GLN A 55 -14.91 1.41 -5.31
N MET A 56 -15.43 1.44 -4.08
CA MET A 56 -16.78 1.93 -3.80
C MET A 56 -16.91 3.45 -3.98
N TYR A 57 -15.87 4.21 -3.64
CA TYR A 57 -15.92 5.69 -3.58
C TYR A 57 -14.98 6.40 -4.56
N GLY A 58 -14.08 5.69 -5.23
CA GLY A 58 -13.04 6.24 -6.11
C GLY A 58 -13.49 6.52 -7.54
N SER A 59 -14.64 5.97 -7.96
CA SER A 59 -15.26 6.24 -9.27
C SER A 59 -16.19 7.46 -9.27
N THR A 60 -16.16 8.28 -8.22
CA THR A 60 -17.00 9.48 -8.12
C THR A 60 -16.62 10.47 -9.23
N PRO A 61 -17.53 10.86 -10.15
CA PRO A 61 -17.22 11.78 -11.23
C PRO A 61 -16.73 13.14 -10.70
N GLY A 62 -15.59 13.62 -11.18
CA GLY A 62 -15.09 14.98 -10.90
C GLY A 62 -13.64 15.10 -10.42
N TYR A 63 -12.89 14.01 -10.30
CA TYR A 63 -11.50 14.07 -9.82
C TYR A 63 -10.54 13.33 -10.75
N SER A 64 -9.71 14.09 -11.46
CA SER A 64 -8.52 13.60 -12.14
C SER A 64 -7.44 13.26 -11.11
N ASP A 65 -6.83 12.09 -11.25
CA ASP A 65 -5.66 11.66 -10.47
C ASP A 65 -4.54 12.71 -10.58
N PRO A 66 -4.14 13.39 -9.49
CA PRO A 66 -3.11 14.43 -9.53
C PRO A 66 -1.70 13.87 -9.79
N TYR A 67 -1.49 12.55 -9.80
CA TYR A 67 -0.21 11.91 -10.10
C TYR A 67 -0.14 11.25 -11.48
N SER A 68 -1.19 11.35 -12.29
CA SER A 68 -1.21 10.85 -13.67
C SER A 68 -0.17 11.48 -14.60
N GLY A 69 0.46 12.60 -14.20
CA GLY A 69 1.53 13.27 -14.95
C GLY A 69 2.97 12.83 -14.66
N PHE A 70 3.22 11.90 -13.73
CA PHE A 70 4.58 11.49 -13.37
C PHE A 70 5.09 10.24 -14.11
N ALA A 71 4.29 9.64 -14.99
CA ALA A 71 4.65 8.41 -15.70
C ALA A 71 5.28 8.63 -17.10
N GLU A 72 5.38 9.87 -17.60
CA GLU A 72 5.88 10.15 -18.96
C GLU A 72 7.13 11.05 -18.98
N GLU A 73 8.19 10.66 -18.26
CA GLU A 73 9.53 11.21 -18.54
C GLU A 73 10.59 10.12 -18.36
N GLY A 74 10.55 9.11 -19.23
CA GLY A 74 11.43 7.96 -19.09
C GLY A 74 11.42 6.95 -20.22
N ASN A 75 11.27 7.36 -21.48
CA ASN A 75 11.84 6.56 -22.57
C ASN A 75 12.11 7.43 -23.81
N LYS A 76 13.39 7.62 -24.09
CA LYS A 76 13.91 8.15 -25.35
C LYS A 76 13.94 7.04 -26.40
#